data_AF-A0AAV2H6N5-F1
#
_entry.id   AF-A0AAV2H6N5-F1
#
_cell.length_a   1.000
_cell.length_b   1.000
_cell.length_c   1.000
_cell.angle_alpha   90.00
_cell.angle_beta   90.00
_cell.angle_gamma   90.00
#
_symmetry.space_group_name_H-M   'P 1'
#
loop_
_entity.id
_entity.type
_entity.pdbx_description
1 polymer ?
#
loop_
_entity_poly.entity_id
_entity_poly.type
_entity_poly.pdbx_seq_one_letter_code
_entity_poly.pdbx_strand_id
1 'polypeptide(L)'
;MRHRKLRLEYLLKIADERMVLLTDEFILAQRSEAMEASIEQKIVESNKEKKECSSHVKVLAKKQDIIKKDIDACAKQKAALLAEVTQIAIKAPGFEKYLTRVFNKKLAKPAKAPTVDVSSDPSLAESDEESESSSDMDIEDDDEDDDGLDVDLPPSELNKDVYDQVVEVRLKRFAVDETEAAARESYDEVTASINTLKTRIKEADKSLDSGKRDLEAFIKEKQSKQNNLDCAVSLKLNQIFVLDADLKEALCTGHDTIQQLRNRIPELRREMTLQKRKGQEIKKQHFQLQQEKHKFLLRLEVMKKRCDTEMLKKFGAVTAIEDLENFTIDPDIKVLQKDLEKEEDEHGADMVKLTSLHRRAIGQRVDEMNKQAERMYGKAEMLQQVNEMTKEMDEQMRNLPTEYEDLTTRKEIKFLSKVVRDQQRIINTLKMEITKMTSRRVTPLPPILPPITRAQ
;
A
#
# COMPACT_ATOMS: atom_id res chain seq x y z
N MET A 1 -48.54 9.94 45.24
CA MET A 1 -47.54 11.03 45.33
C MET A 1 -46.13 10.54 45.70
N ARG A 2 -45.95 9.74 46.78
CA ARG A 2 -44.61 9.26 47.21
C ARG A 2 -43.83 8.46 46.14
N HIS A 3 -44.44 7.51 45.45
CA HIS A 3 -43.75 6.72 44.41
C HIS A 3 -43.29 7.56 43.21
N ARG A 4 -44.05 8.61 42.84
CA ARG A 4 -43.65 9.55 41.78
C ARG A 4 -42.45 10.39 42.23
N LYS A 5 -42.46 10.87 43.47
CA LYS A 5 -41.33 11.61 44.06
C LYS A 5 -40.05 10.77 44.08
N LEU A 6 -40.12 9.54 44.61
CA LEU A 6 -38.97 8.62 44.66
C LEU A 6 -38.41 8.29 43.27
N ARG A 7 -39.29 8.07 42.29
CA ARG A 7 -38.88 7.83 40.90
C ARG A 7 -38.17 9.04 40.30
N LEU A 8 -38.66 10.25 40.60
CA LEU A 8 -38.05 11.48 40.11
C LEU A 8 -36.67 11.69 40.74
N GLU A 9 -36.53 11.49 42.05
CA GLU A 9 -35.24 11.57 42.77
C GLU A 9 -34.22 10.56 42.22
N TYR A 10 -34.66 9.33 41.94
CA TYR A 10 -33.82 8.31 41.30
C TYR A 10 -33.33 8.74 39.91
N LEU A 11 -34.24 9.22 39.05
CA LEU A 11 -33.88 9.67 37.70
C LEU A 11 -32.95 10.88 37.74
N LEU A 12 -33.18 11.81 38.67
CA LEU A 12 -32.37 13.00 38.84
C LEU A 12 -30.95 12.63 39.27
N LYS A 13 -30.81 11.70 40.23
CA LYS A 13 -29.50 11.20 40.65
C LYS A 13 -28.74 10.51 39.51
N ILE A 14 -29.41 9.69 38.69
CA ILE A 14 -28.78 9.07 37.51
C ILE A 14 -28.36 10.13 36.48
N ALA A 15 -29.18 11.16 36.27
CA ALA A 15 -28.85 12.24 35.37
C ALA A 15 -27.62 13.01 35.86
N ASP A 16 -27.52 13.28 37.17
CA ASP A 16 -26.37 13.93 37.78
C ASP A 16 -25.08 13.10 37.60
N GLU A 17 -25.11 11.81 37.92
CA GLU A 17 -23.94 10.92 37.75
C GLU A 17 -23.52 10.81 36.27
N ARG A 18 -24.50 10.76 35.35
CA ARG A 18 -24.22 10.74 33.91
C ARG A 18 -23.64 12.07 33.42
N MET A 19 -24.08 13.20 33.98
CA MET A 19 -23.51 14.51 33.67
C MET A 19 -22.04 14.58 34.10
N VAL A 20 -21.69 14.03 35.26
CA VAL A 20 -20.29 13.95 35.73
C VAL A 20 -19.44 13.16 34.73
N LEU A 21 -19.86 11.94 34.37
CA LEU A 21 -19.15 11.12 33.38
C LEU A 21 -18.99 11.83 32.04
N LEU A 22 -20.04 12.46 31.51
CA LEU A 22 -19.97 13.20 30.25
C LEU A 22 -19.01 14.39 30.34
N THR A 23 -18.93 15.04 31.50
CA THR A 23 -18.01 16.15 31.73
C THR A 23 -16.57 15.66 31.76
N ASP A 24 -16.30 14.54 32.42
CA ASP A 24 -14.97 13.93 32.47
C ASP A 24 -14.52 13.42 31.10
N GLU A 25 -15.42 12.77 30.35
CA GLU A 25 -15.20 12.37 28.95
C GLU A 25 -14.89 13.58 28.07
N PHE A 26 -15.65 14.67 28.22
CA PHE A 26 -15.43 15.90 27.46
C PHE A 26 -14.07 16.53 27.75
N ILE A 27 -13.68 16.63 29.03
CA ILE A 27 -12.37 17.16 29.43
C ILE A 27 -11.24 16.29 28.88
N LEU A 28 -11.38 14.97 28.95
CA LEU A 28 -10.41 14.03 28.39
C LEU A 28 -10.29 14.19 26.87
N ALA A 29 -11.43 14.29 26.18
CA ALA A 29 -11.48 14.49 24.74
C ALA A 29 -10.79 15.80 24.32
N GLN A 30 -11.14 16.92 24.97
CA GLN A 30 -10.56 18.23 24.67
C GLN A 30 -9.04 18.27 24.87
N ARG A 31 -8.54 17.68 25.98
CA ARG A 31 -7.08 17.57 26.21
C ARG A 31 -6.41 16.67 25.19
N SER A 32 -7.11 15.61 24.75
CA SER A 32 -6.54 14.67 23.79
C SER A 32 -6.43 15.27 22.39
N GLU A 33 -7.40 16.06 21.97
CA GLU A 33 -7.47 16.65 20.62
C GLU A 33 -6.27 17.55 20.32
N ALA A 34 -5.87 18.42 21.26
CA ALA A 34 -4.73 19.32 21.06
C ALA A 34 -3.40 18.57 20.91
N MET A 35 -3.18 17.52 21.71
CA MET A 35 -1.96 16.72 21.66
C MET A 35 -1.92 15.82 20.42
N GLU A 36 -3.05 15.21 20.06
CA GLU A 36 -3.21 14.41 18.84
C GLU A 36 -2.94 15.25 17.59
N ALA A 37 -3.54 16.45 17.51
CA ALA A 37 -3.31 17.39 16.41
C ALA A 37 -1.83 17.79 16.28
N SER A 38 -1.12 18.00 17.40
CA SER A 38 0.31 18.33 17.36
C SER A 38 1.16 17.18 16.82
N ILE A 39 0.87 15.94 17.22
CA ILE A 39 1.59 14.74 16.75
C ILE A 39 1.27 14.49 15.27
N GLU A 40 0.00 14.60 14.88
CA GLU A 40 -0.43 14.45 13.49
C GLU A 40 0.22 15.50 12.58
N GLN A 41 0.28 16.76 13.03
CA GLN A 41 0.95 17.83 12.29
C GLN A 41 2.43 17.49 12.04
N LYS A 42 3.15 17.02 13.06
CA LYS A 42 4.57 16.59 12.91
C LYS A 42 4.73 15.46 11.90
N ILE A 43 3.82 14.48 11.90
CA ILE A 43 3.82 13.38 10.91
C ILE A 43 3.56 13.92 9.50
N VAL A 44 2.59 14.83 9.35
CA VAL A 44 2.26 15.44 8.06
C VAL A 44 3.43 16.25 7.51
N GLU A 45 4.05 17.09 8.35
CA GLU A 45 5.21 17.91 7.98
C GLU A 45 6.41 17.05 7.59
N SER A 46 6.76 16.05 8.40
CA SER A 46 7.87 15.12 8.10
C SER A 46 7.63 14.34 6.79
N ASN A 47 6.38 13.92 6.55
CA ASN A 47 6.02 13.21 5.32
C ASN A 47 6.03 14.14 4.09
N LYS A 48 5.63 15.40 4.26
CA LYS A 48 5.72 16.42 3.20
C LYS A 48 7.19 16.68 2.84
N GLU A 49 8.04 16.92 3.83
CA GLU A 49 9.48 17.12 3.64
C GLU A 49 10.13 15.92 2.93
N LYS A 50 9.80 14.69 3.35
CA LYS A 50 10.28 13.47 2.69
C LYS A 50 9.88 13.42 1.21
N LYS A 51 8.62 13.73 0.89
CA LYS A 51 8.12 13.73 -0.49
C LYS A 51 8.82 14.79 -1.35
N GLU A 52 9.02 15.97 -0.81
CA GLU A 52 9.73 17.07 -1.47
C GLU A 52 11.20 16.73 -1.72
N CYS A 53 11.92 16.23 -0.71
CA CYS A 53 13.31 15.82 -0.89
C CYS A 53 13.41 14.65 -1.89
N SER A 54 12.49 13.67 -1.84
CA SER A 54 12.46 12.55 -2.78
C SER A 54 12.20 12.99 -4.22
N SER A 55 11.33 13.98 -4.44
CA SER A 55 11.09 14.52 -5.78
C SER A 55 12.31 15.25 -6.31
N HIS A 56 13.01 16.03 -5.47
CA HIS A 56 14.25 16.72 -5.83
C HIS A 56 15.36 15.73 -6.17
N VAL A 57 15.53 14.65 -5.39
CA VAL A 57 16.50 13.59 -5.70
C VAL A 57 16.22 12.97 -7.07
N LYS A 58 14.95 12.73 -7.44
CA LYS A 58 14.60 12.20 -8.77
C LYS A 58 14.97 13.17 -9.89
N VAL A 59 14.80 14.47 -9.69
CA VAL A 59 15.18 15.49 -10.68
C VAL A 59 16.70 15.57 -10.82
N LEU A 60 17.44 15.61 -9.70
CA LEU A 60 18.90 15.63 -9.73
C LEU A 60 19.49 14.34 -10.31
N ALA A 61 18.91 13.17 -10.02
CA ALA A 61 19.34 11.90 -10.61
C ALA A 61 19.22 11.93 -12.15
N LYS A 62 18.13 12.50 -12.69
CA LYS A 62 18.01 12.70 -14.15
C LYS A 62 19.09 13.63 -14.71
N LYS A 63 19.42 14.72 -13.99
CA LYS A 63 20.52 15.62 -14.38
C LYS A 63 21.86 14.89 -14.35
N GLN A 64 22.11 14.11 -13.30
CA GLN A 64 23.29 13.28 -13.14
C GLN A 64 23.46 12.30 -14.31
N ASP A 65 22.38 11.64 -14.74
CA ASP A 65 22.40 10.73 -15.90
C ASP A 65 22.68 11.44 -17.24
N ILE A 66 22.25 12.70 -17.38
CA ILE A 66 22.57 13.52 -18.55
C ILE A 66 24.06 13.88 -18.55
N ILE A 67 24.60 14.32 -17.42
CA ILE A 67 26.03 14.66 -17.30
C ILE A 67 26.92 13.43 -17.54
N LYS A 68 26.54 12.24 -17.05
CA LYS A 68 27.20 10.98 -17.44
C LYS A 68 27.19 10.75 -18.95
N LYS A 69 26.03 11.01 -19.57
CA LYS A 69 25.80 11.17 -21.02
C LYS A 69 26.97 11.89 -21.70
N ASP A 70 27.22 13.08 -21.21
CA ASP A 70 28.18 14.03 -21.78
C ASP A 70 29.64 13.60 -21.53
N ILE A 71 29.94 13.05 -20.34
CA ILE A 71 31.25 12.47 -20.03
C ILE A 71 31.57 11.29 -20.97
N ASP A 72 30.62 10.37 -21.17
CA ASP A 72 30.77 9.24 -22.09
C ASP A 72 30.94 9.71 -23.55
N ALA A 73 30.27 10.81 -23.93
CA ALA A 73 30.43 11.41 -25.24
C ALA A 73 31.83 12.02 -25.43
N CYS A 74 32.37 12.70 -24.40
CA CYS A 74 33.74 13.20 -24.40
C CYS A 74 34.76 12.06 -24.53
N ALA A 75 34.56 10.95 -23.81
CA ALA A 75 35.41 9.76 -23.93
C ALA A 75 35.39 9.16 -25.35
N LYS A 76 34.23 9.10 -25.99
CA LYS A 76 34.11 8.67 -27.41
C LYS A 76 34.80 9.63 -28.37
N GLN A 77 34.68 10.94 -28.16
CA GLN A 77 35.37 11.95 -28.97
C GLN A 77 36.90 11.81 -28.84
N LYS A 78 37.42 11.59 -27.63
CA LYS A 78 38.85 11.32 -27.40
C LYS A 78 39.33 10.06 -28.12
N ALA A 79 38.56 8.98 -28.06
CA ALA A 79 38.88 7.75 -28.79
C ALA A 79 38.89 7.97 -30.32
N ALA A 80 37.96 8.78 -30.85
CA ALA A 80 37.94 9.15 -32.26
C ALA A 80 39.16 10.01 -32.67
N LEU A 81 39.56 10.97 -31.84
CA LEU A 81 40.77 11.77 -32.06
C LEU A 81 42.04 10.91 -32.02
N LEU A 82 42.11 9.93 -31.10
CA LEU A 82 43.22 8.97 -31.06
C LEU A 82 43.26 8.10 -32.34
N ALA A 83 42.10 7.66 -32.84
CA ALA A 83 42.00 6.94 -34.10
C ALA A 83 42.48 7.80 -35.30
N GLU A 84 42.12 9.09 -35.31
CA GLU A 84 42.60 10.07 -36.30
C GLU A 84 44.13 10.22 -36.25
N VAL A 85 44.72 10.33 -35.06
CA VAL A 85 46.19 10.36 -34.90
C VAL A 85 46.84 9.08 -35.40
N THR A 86 46.30 7.90 -35.11
CA THR A 86 46.85 6.65 -35.67
C THR A 86 46.77 6.60 -37.20
N GLN A 87 45.71 7.14 -37.82
CA GLN A 87 45.60 7.23 -39.29
C GLN A 87 46.63 8.21 -39.90
N ILE A 88 46.91 9.31 -39.21
CA ILE A 88 47.94 10.27 -39.61
C ILE A 88 49.33 9.64 -39.44
N ALA A 89 49.56 8.91 -38.35
CA ALA A 89 50.84 8.26 -38.04
C ALA A 89 51.26 7.19 -39.07
N ILE A 90 50.31 6.46 -39.67
CA ILE A 90 50.57 5.49 -40.76
C ILE A 90 51.27 6.14 -41.97
N LYS A 91 51.09 7.46 -42.18
CA LYS A 91 51.73 8.21 -43.27
C LYS A 91 53.21 8.55 -42.98
N ALA A 92 53.70 8.30 -41.77
CA ALA A 92 55.07 8.55 -41.32
C ALA A 92 55.65 7.30 -40.61
N PRO A 93 55.99 6.23 -41.37
CA PRO A 93 56.51 5.00 -40.81
C PRO A 93 57.82 5.26 -40.03
N GLY A 94 57.89 4.78 -38.78
CA GLY A 94 59.03 4.99 -37.88
C GLY A 94 58.84 6.07 -36.80
N PHE A 95 57.84 6.95 -36.95
CA PHE A 95 57.54 8.00 -35.96
C PHE A 95 56.18 7.82 -35.25
N GLU A 96 55.56 6.65 -35.38
CA GLU A 96 54.22 6.37 -34.87
C GLU A 96 54.12 6.53 -33.34
N LYS A 97 55.05 5.89 -32.60
CA LYS A 97 55.15 6.05 -31.14
C LYS A 97 55.38 7.50 -30.74
N TYR A 98 56.26 8.21 -31.47
CA TYR A 98 56.55 9.63 -31.24
C TYR A 98 55.31 10.52 -31.43
N LEU A 99 54.55 10.35 -32.51
CA LEU A 99 53.33 11.12 -32.79
C LEU A 99 52.21 10.83 -31.78
N THR A 100 52.09 9.59 -31.30
CA THR A 100 51.18 9.26 -30.18
C THR A 100 51.64 9.92 -28.88
N ARG A 101 52.94 10.02 -28.61
CA ARG A 101 53.51 10.75 -27.45
C ARG A 101 53.25 12.27 -27.56
N VAL A 102 53.39 12.85 -28.76
CA VAL A 102 53.03 14.27 -29.06
C VAL A 102 51.56 14.54 -28.79
N PHE A 103 50.67 13.67 -29.26
CA PHE A 103 49.23 13.75 -28.95
C PHE A 103 48.97 13.61 -27.45
N ASN A 104 49.67 12.67 -26.79
CA ASN A 104 49.48 12.36 -25.37
C ASN A 104 49.95 13.44 -24.41
N LYS A 105 50.96 14.23 -24.79
CA LYS A 105 51.50 15.30 -23.96
C LYS A 105 50.43 16.33 -23.60
N LYS A 106 50.17 16.46 -22.30
CA LYS A 106 49.30 17.53 -21.77
C LYS A 106 49.89 18.89 -22.13
N LEU A 107 49.06 19.85 -22.55
CA LEU A 107 49.51 21.24 -22.67
C LEU A 107 49.74 21.77 -21.26
N ALA A 108 50.88 22.41 -21.02
CA ALA A 108 51.11 23.13 -19.77
C ALA A 108 50.05 24.22 -19.65
N LYS A 109 49.15 24.10 -18.66
CA LYS A 109 48.19 25.16 -18.35
C LYS A 109 48.98 26.44 -18.11
N PRO A 110 48.71 27.55 -18.83
CA PRO A 110 49.31 28.83 -18.46
C PRO A 110 48.87 29.15 -17.02
N ALA A 111 49.85 29.38 -16.15
CA ALA A 111 49.61 29.75 -14.76
C ALA A 111 48.62 30.93 -14.72
N LYS A 112 47.46 30.74 -14.09
CA LYS A 112 46.53 31.85 -13.81
C LYS A 112 47.31 32.88 -12.99
N ALA A 113 47.40 34.11 -13.50
CA ALA A 113 47.98 35.22 -12.78
C ALA A 113 47.27 35.42 -11.43
N PRO A 114 47.98 35.80 -10.36
CA PRO A 114 47.39 35.96 -9.04
C PRO A 114 46.53 37.21 -9.04
N THR A 115 45.21 37.05 -9.02
CA THR A 115 44.29 38.13 -8.66
C THR A 115 44.31 38.26 -7.15
N VAL A 116 44.97 39.31 -6.70
CA VAL A 116 44.91 39.85 -5.34
C VAL A 116 43.47 40.30 -5.11
N ASP A 117 42.74 39.67 -4.19
CA ASP A 117 41.83 40.46 -3.37
C ASP A 117 41.68 39.88 -1.96
N VAL A 118 41.74 40.81 -1.02
CA VAL A 118 41.86 40.62 0.41
C VAL A 118 40.47 40.66 1.00
N SER A 119 40.09 39.64 1.78
CA SER A 119 39.24 39.81 2.97
C SER A 119 39.30 38.59 3.88
N SER A 120 39.95 38.78 5.02
CA SER A 120 39.85 38.01 6.27
C SER A 120 38.38 37.83 6.69
N ASP A 121 37.90 36.80 7.39
CA ASP A 121 38.38 36.16 8.64
C ASP A 121 37.51 34.88 8.92
N PRO A 122 37.57 34.15 10.07
CA PRO A 122 38.31 32.89 10.25
C PRO A 122 37.44 31.70 10.75
N SER A 123 38.10 30.53 10.91
CA SER A 123 37.71 29.35 11.72
C SER A 123 36.58 28.46 11.14
N LEU A 124 36.69 27.13 11.04
CA LEU A 124 37.41 26.16 11.85
C LEU A 124 37.98 25.04 10.96
N ALA A 125 39.21 24.64 11.27
CA ALA A 125 39.81 23.40 10.85
C ALA A 125 39.13 22.22 11.56
N GLU A 126 38.81 21.16 10.82
CA GLU A 126 39.17 19.81 11.23
C GLU A 126 39.47 19.00 9.97
N SER A 127 40.55 18.24 10.06
CA SER A 127 41.28 17.55 9.00
C SER A 127 41.04 16.05 9.11
N ASP A 128 40.83 15.40 7.98
CA ASP A 128 41.15 13.98 7.67
C ASP A 128 40.74 13.79 6.20
N GLU A 129 41.60 14.07 5.22
CA GLU A 129 42.66 13.18 4.73
C GLU A 129 42.24 11.70 4.73
N GLU A 130 41.81 11.23 3.57
CA GLU A 130 42.25 9.99 2.90
C GLU A 130 41.37 9.83 1.64
N SER A 131 41.73 10.56 0.58
CA SER A 131 41.15 10.40 -0.75
C SER A 131 42.13 9.60 -1.62
N GLU A 132 42.23 8.31 -1.34
CA GLU A 132 42.82 7.31 -2.22
C GLU A 132 41.94 7.16 -3.48
N SER A 133 42.12 8.08 -4.42
CA SER A 133 41.64 7.96 -5.79
C SER A 133 42.68 7.21 -6.60
N SER A 134 42.93 5.95 -6.26
CA SER A 134 43.70 5.02 -7.10
C SER A 134 42.82 4.54 -8.26
N SER A 135 42.75 5.35 -9.30
CA SER A 135 42.56 4.87 -10.66
C SER A 135 43.40 5.77 -11.57
N ASP A 136 44.67 5.92 -11.19
CA ASP A 136 45.71 6.14 -12.17
C ASP A 136 45.67 4.90 -13.05
N MET A 137 45.26 5.07 -14.31
CA MET A 137 45.75 4.14 -15.32
C MET A 137 47.22 4.49 -15.47
N ASP A 138 48.02 3.93 -14.56
CA ASP A 138 49.41 3.58 -14.80
C ASP A 138 49.37 2.71 -16.06
N ILE A 139 49.39 3.38 -17.21
CA ILE A 139 50.15 2.88 -18.33
C ILE A 139 51.55 2.85 -17.75
N GLU A 140 51.97 1.67 -17.30
CA GLU A 140 53.36 1.31 -17.13
C GLU A 140 54.05 1.72 -18.45
N ASP A 141 54.52 2.97 -18.49
CA ASP A 141 55.45 3.44 -19.49
C ASP A 141 56.75 2.74 -19.07
N ASP A 142 56.90 1.54 -19.62
CA ASP A 142 58.14 0.82 -19.70
C ASP A 142 59.14 1.76 -20.39
N ASP A 143 59.83 2.56 -19.58
CA ASP A 143 60.87 3.55 -19.92
C ASP A 143 62.11 2.83 -20.50
N GLU A 144 61.95 1.95 -21.49
CA GLU A 144 63.05 1.28 -22.20
C GLU A 144 63.31 1.82 -23.62
N ASP A 145 62.49 2.72 -24.16
CA ASP A 145 62.71 3.35 -25.48
C ASP A 145 62.47 4.89 -25.42
N ASP A 146 63.32 5.64 -24.68
CA ASP A 146 63.42 7.09 -24.87
C ASP A 146 64.24 7.38 -26.13
N ASP A 147 63.54 7.71 -27.22
CA ASP A 147 64.12 8.01 -28.53
C ASP A 147 64.99 9.29 -28.52
N GLY A 148 65.07 10.02 -27.39
CA GLY A 148 65.84 11.26 -27.24
C GLY A 148 65.32 12.43 -28.08
N LEU A 149 64.14 12.26 -28.70
CA LEU A 149 63.49 13.25 -29.56
C LEU A 149 62.56 14.15 -28.74
N ASP A 150 62.81 15.46 -28.79
CA ASP A 150 61.99 16.45 -28.13
C ASP A 150 60.60 16.55 -28.78
N VAL A 151 59.58 16.18 -28.01
CA VAL A 151 58.15 16.19 -28.38
C VAL A 151 57.65 17.55 -28.88
N ASP A 152 58.34 18.65 -28.57
CA ASP A 152 57.97 20.00 -29.03
C ASP A 152 58.68 20.44 -30.32
N LEU A 153 59.71 19.73 -30.79
CA LEU A 153 60.41 20.02 -32.04
C LEU A 153 60.25 18.88 -33.07
N PRO A 154 59.81 19.17 -34.31
CA PRO A 154 59.73 18.14 -35.34
C PRO A 154 61.15 17.61 -35.67
N PRO A 155 61.37 16.28 -35.61
CA PRO A 155 62.62 15.67 -36.07
C PRO A 155 62.91 16.06 -37.53
N SER A 156 64.18 16.22 -37.90
CA SER A 156 64.56 16.68 -39.25
C SER A 156 64.13 15.75 -40.38
N GLU A 157 63.81 14.48 -40.07
CA GLU A 157 63.36 13.45 -41.00
C GLU A 157 61.82 13.30 -41.06
N LEU A 158 61.08 13.98 -40.17
CA LEU A 158 59.63 13.91 -40.11
C LEU A 158 59.00 14.99 -41.01
N ASN A 159 57.99 14.61 -41.79
CA ASN A 159 57.25 15.56 -42.61
C ASN A 159 56.52 16.57 -41.71
N LYS A 160 56.85 17.86 -41.88
CA LYS A 160 56.27 18.97 -41.13
C LYS A 160 54.74 19.02 -41.19
N ASP A 161 54.16 18.65 -42.33
CA ASP A 161 52.70 18.63 -42.50
C ASP A 161 52.00 17.57 -41.64
N VAL A 162 52.67 16.43 -41.39
CA VAL A 162 52.15 15.34 -40.54
C VAL A 162 52.21 15.74 -39.07
N TYR A 163 53.30 16.40 -38.67
CA TYR A 163 53.47 16.93 -37.31
C TYR A 163 52.44 18.02 -37.01
N ASP A 164 52.25 18.99 -37.91
CA ASP A 164 51.29 20.08 -37.74
C ASP A 164 49.84 19.56 -37.65
N GLN A 165 49.49 18.50 -38.40
CA GLN A 165 48.19 17.80 -38.30
C GLN A 165 47.98 17.16 -36.91
N VAL A 166 49.00 16.50 -36.35
CA VAL A 166 48.90 15.91 -35.00
C VAL A 166 48.81 16.98 -33.91
N VAL A 167 49.49 18.11 -34.07
CA VAL A 167 49.36 19.28 -33.17
C VAL A 167 47.94 19.87 -33.22
N GLU A 168 47.32 19.95 -34.40
CA GLU A 168 45.92 20.39 -34.52
C GLU A 168 44.94 19.44 -33.82
N VAL A 169 45.14 18.12 -33.96
CA VAL A 169 44.33 17.09 -33.28
C VAL A 169 44.56 17.11 -31.77
N ARG A 170 45.77 17.42 -31.30
CA ARG A 170 46.10 17.64 -29.88
C ARG A 170 45.35 18.85 -29.29
N LEU A 171 45.26 19.96 -30.03
CA LEU A 171 44.46 21.12 -29.61
C LEU A 171 42.97 20.78 -29.48
N LYS A 172 42.42 20.01 -30.43
CA LYS A 172 41.04 19.49 -30.35
C LYS A 172 40.84 18.60 -29.13
N ARG A 173 41.79 17.72 -28.82
CA ARG A 173 41.74 16.89 -27.61
C ARG A 173 41.73 17.71 -26.34
N PHE A 174 42.57 18.74 -26.25
CA PHE A 174 42.64 19.62 -25.08
C PHE A 174 41.30 20.33 -24.83
N ALA A 175 40.62 20.81 -25.87
CA ALA A 175 39.29 21.39 -25.73
C ALA A 175 38.28 20.35 -25.19
N VAL A 176 38.35 19.10 -25.64
CA VAL A 176 37.52 18.00 -25.11
C VAL A 176 37.89 17.68 -23.65
N ASP A 177 39.17 17.67 -23.30
CA ASP A 177 39.66 17.49 -21.92
C ASP A 177 39.10 18.56 -20.97
N GLU A 178 39.08 19.83 -21.39
CA GLU A 178 38.48 20.92 -20.59
C GLU A 178 36.97 20.74 -20.41
N THR A 179 36.25 20.36 -21.47
CA THR A 179 34.81 20.09 -21.37
C THR A 179 34.49 18.89 -20.48
N GLU A 180 35.30 17.84 -20.53
CA GLU A 180 35.15 16.67 -19.66
C GLU A 180 35.45 17.00 -18.20
N ALA A 181 36.47 17.82 -17.94
CA ALA A 181 36.80 18.29 -16.60
C ALA A 181 35.65 19.12 -15.99
N ALA A 182 35.09 20.07 -16.76
CA ALA A 182 33.94 20.85 -16.32
C ALA A 182 32.68 19.99 -16.11
N ALA A 183 32.45 18.98 -16.97
CA ALA A 183 31.35 18.03 -16.81
C ALA A 183 31.53 17.15 -15.56
N ARG A 184 32.75 16.71 -15.25
CA ARG A 184 33.06 15.96 -14.02
C ARG A 184 32.85 16.81 -12.77
N GLU A 185 33.30 18.06 -12.76
CA GLU A 185 33.05 18.98 -11.64
C GLU A 185 31.55 19.14 -11.38
N SER A 186 30.76 19.37 -12.44
CA SER A 186 29.30 19.45 -12.33
C SER A 186 28.66 18.12 -11.86
N TYR A 187 29.22 16.99 -12.28
CA TYR A 187 28.78 15.66 -11.82
C TYR A 187 28.99 15.50 -10.30
N ASP A 188 30.14 15.91 -9.79
CA ASP A 188 30.49 15.80 -8.37
C ASP A 188 29.62 16.73 -7.51
N GLU A 189 29.36 17.96 -7.96
CA GLU A 189 28.43 18.90 -7.32
C GLU A 189 27.00 18.33 -7.22
N VAL A 190 26.49 17.77 -8.32
CA VAL A 190 25.16 17.14 -8.35
C VAL A 190 25.13 15.91 -7.45
N THR A 191 26.22 15.13 -7.42
CA THR A 191 26.34 13.96 -6.55
C THR A 191 26.34 14.35 -5.07
N ALA A 192 27.08 15.39 -4.69
CA ALA A 192 27.07 15.95 -3.34
C ALA A 192 25.66 16.43 -2.95
N SER A 193 24.98 17.15 -3.83
CA SER A 193 23.60 17.62 -3.63
C SER A 193 22.59 16.47 -3.47
N ILE A 194 22.76 15.36 -4.21
CA ILE A 194 21.93 14.16 -4.03
C ILE A 194 22.18 13.52 -2.67
N ASN A 195 23.44 13.48 -2.22
CA ASN A 195 23.80 12.86 -0.94
C ASN A 195 23.24 13.66 0.25
N THR A 196 23.29 14.99 0.21
CA THR A 196 22.68 15.85 1.25
C THR A 196 21.16 15.70 1.31
N LEU A 197 20.48 15.58 0.16
CA LEU A 197 19.04 15.31 0.16
C LEU A 197 18.72 13.90 0.66
N LYS A 198 19.57 12.90 0.39
CA LYS A 198 19.41 11.54 0.92
C LYS A 198 19.58 11.48 2.43
N THR A 199 20.51 12.23 3.03
CA THR A 199 20.63 12.31 4.49
C THR A 199 19.39 12.97 5.10
N ARG A 200 18.90 14.05 4.49
CA ARG A 200 17.66 14.73 4.90
C ARG A 200 16.42 13.82 4.82
N ILE A 201 16.31 12.99 3.78
CA ILE A 201 15.27 11.96 3.68
C ILE A 201 15.34 10.96 4.84
N LYS A 202 16.55 10.49 5.19
CA LYS A 202 16.74 9.57 6.32
C LYS A 202 16.35 10.20 7.65
N GLU A 203 16.64 11.48 7.85
CA GLU A 203 16.23 12.24 9.04
C GLU A 203 14.71 12.41 9.10
N ALA A 204 14.08 12.81 7.98
CA ALA A 204 12.63 12.89 7.87
C ALA A 204 11.95 11.53 8.12
N ASP A 205 12.56 10.43 7.67
CA ASP A 205 12.09 9.07 7.95
C ASP A 205 12.17 8.71 9.44
N LYS A 206 13.28 9.05 10.11
CA LYS A 206 13.39 8.86 11.56
C LYS A 206 12.34 9.67 12.32
N SER A 207 12.12 10.93 11.93
CA SER A 207 11.10 11.81 12.52
C SER A 207 9.68 11.28 12.29
N LEU A 208 9.40 10.76 11.10
CA LEU A 208 8.11 10.17 10.75
C LEU A 208 7.85 8.90 11.57
N ASP A 209 8.85 8.03 11.72
CA ASP A 209 8.75 6.83 12.53
C ASP A 209 8.62 7.14 14.03
N SER A 210 9.33 8.16 14.54
CA SER A 210 9.12 8.60 15.93
C SER A 210 7.72 9.16 16.12
N GLY A 211 7.23 10.03 15.22
CA GLY A 211 5.88 10.59 15.31
C GLY A 211 4.80 9.50 15.28
N LYS A 212 4.96 8.46 14.47
CA LYS A 212 4.05 7.29 14.46
C LYS A 212 4.07 6.53 15.78
N ARG A 213 5.25 6.28 16.36
CA ARG A 213 5.35 5.61 17.66
C ARG A 213 4.71 6.45 18.77
N ASP A 214 4.93 7.76 18.74
CA ASP A 214 4.32 8.70 19.69
C ASP A 214 2.79 8.69 19.55
N LEU A 215 2.26 8.67 18.33
CA LEU A 215 0.83 8.55 18.07
C LEU A 215 0.26 7.23 18.62
N GLU A 216 0.92 6.10 18.37
CA GLU A 216 0.49 4.81 18.91
C GLU A 216 0.54 4.76 20.44
N ALA A 217 1.58 5.32 21.04
CA ALA A 217 1.70 5.44 22.49
C ALA A 217 0.60 6.33 23.06
N PHE A 218 0.31 7.45 22.39
CA PHE A 218 -0.74 8.37 22.76
C PHE A 218 -2.14 7.74 22.66
N ILE A 219 -2.43 6.99 21.60
CA ILE A 219 -3.70 6.26 21.45
C ILE A 219 -3.86 5.24 22.59
N LYS A 220 -2.80 4.50 22.94
CA LYS A 220 -2.84 3.57 24.09
C LYS A 220 -3.07 4.29 25.40
N GLU A 221 -2.44 5.43 25.61
CA GLU A 221 -2.63 6.27 26.80
C GLU A 221 -4.06 6.83 26.86
N LYS A 222 -4.59 7.33 25.75
CA LYS A 222 -5.98 7.82 25.60
C LYS A 222 -6.98 6.70 25.94
N GLN A 223 -6.78 5.51 25.39
CA GLN A 223 -7.62 4.35 25.69
C GLN A 223 -7.54 3.95 27.18
N SER A 224 -6.34 3.95 27.76
CA SER A 224 -6.14 3.67 29.18
C SER A 224 -6.87 4.68 30.06
N LYS A 225 -6.75 5.97 29.77
CA LYS A 225 -7.46 7.04 30.48
C LYS A 225 -8.98 6.92 30.33
N GLN A 226 -9.47 6.58 29.14
CA GLN A 226 -10.91 6.38 28.90
C GLN A 226 -11.45 5.16 29.65
N ASN A 227 -10.67 4.07 29.73
CA ASN A 227 -11.04 2.87 30.48
C ASN A 227 -11.06 3.10 32.01
N ASN A 228 -10.32 4.10 32.49
CA ASN A 228 -10.27 4.47 33.91
C ASN A 228 -11.35 5.47 34.31
N LEU A 229 -12.26 5.86 33.40
CA LEU A 229 -13.39 6.71 33.75
C LEU A 229 -14.45 5.92 34.52
N ASP A 230 -14.84 6.43 35.68
CA ASP A 230 -15.84 5.80 36.53
C ASP A 230 -17.23 5.93 35.92
N CYS A 231 -17.87 4.80 35.67
CA CYS A 231 -19.21 4.75 35.08
C CYS A 231 -20.26 4.34 36.14
N ALA A 232 -21.23 5.23 36.36
CA ALA A 232 -22.35 4.93 37.23
C ALA A 232 -23.39 4.04 36.50
N VAL A 233 -23.62 2.84 37.03
CA VAL A 233 -24.62 1.90 36.50
C VAL A 233 -25.76 1.74 37.51
N SER A 234 -26.99 1.93 37.04
CA SER A 234 -28.17 1.65 37.85
C SER A 234 -28.57 0.17 37.76
N LEU A 235 -28.55 -0.52 38.89
CA LEU A 235 -28.95 -1.92 39.01
C LEU A 235 -30.22 -2.05 39.85
N LYS A 236 -31.13 -2.92 39.42
CA LYS A 236 -32.27 -3.35 40.23
C LYS A 236 -31.81 -4.46 41.17
N LEU A 237 -32.42 -4.57 42.36
CA LEU A 237 -32.06 -5.62 43.34
C LEU A 237 -32.12 -7.03 42.76
N ASN A 238 -33.06 -7.31 41.87
CA ASN A 238 -33.19 -8.63 41.22
C ASN A 238 -32.07 -8.93 40.20
N GLN A 239 -31.24 -7.95 39.86
CA GLN A 239 -30.08 -8.11 38.97
C GLN A 239 -28.80 -8.41 39.77
N ILE A 240 -28.84 -8.26 41.09
CA ILE A 240 -27.69 -8.50 41.98
C ILE A 240 -27.77 -9.95 42.43
N PHE A 241 -26.87 -10.79 41.90
CA PHE A 241 -26.85 -12.23 42.19
C PHE A 241 -26.16 -12.57 43.53
N VAL A 242 -25.39 -11.63 44.09
CA VAL A 242 -24.66 -11.78 45.35
C VAL A 242 -25.00 -10.58 46.24
N LEU A 243 -25.89 -10.79 47.23
CA LEU A 243 -26.41 -9.73 48.10
C LEU A 243 -25.56 -9.50 49.37
N ASP A 244 -24.65 -10.42 49.71
CA ASP A 244 -23.89 -10.42 50.98
C ASP A 244 -22.40 -10.07 50.82
N ALA A 245 -21.94 -9.64 49.64
CA ALA A 245 -20.53 -9.33 49.38
C ALA A 245 -20.30 -7.84 49.13
N ASP A 246 -19.13 -7.34 49.57
CA ASP A 246 -18.62 -6.03 49.18
C ASP A 246 -18.56 -5.93 47.66
N LEU A 247 -19.40 -5.07 47.07
CA LEU A 247 -19.52 -4.88 45.62
C LEU A 247 -18.26 -4.26 44.98
N LYS A 248 -17.25 -3.90 45.78
CA LYS A 248 -15.98 -3.32 45.34
C LYS A 248 -15.18 -4.25 44.41
N GLU A 249 -15.31 -5.56 44.59
CA GLU A 249 -14.63 -6.57 43.75
C GLU A 249 -15.61 -7.29 42.80
N ALA A 250 -16.87 -6.82 42.70
CA ALA A 250 -17.88 -7.46 41.88
C ALA A 250 -17.75 -7.06 40.40
N LEU A 251 -17.73 -8.05 39.51
CA LEU A 251 -17.72 -7.83 38.07
C LEU A 251 -19.15 -7.69 37.53
N CYS A 252 -19.49 -6.50 37.02
CA CYS A 252 -20.75 -6.25 36.33
C CYS A 252 -20.65 -6.66 34.86
N THR A 253 -21.43 -7.65 34.41
CA THR A 253 -21.51 -8.03 33.00
C THR A 253 -22.96 -8.25 32.56
N GLY A 254 -23.21 -8.09 31.26
CA GLY A 254 -24.48 -8.52 30.66
C GLY A 254 -24.63 -10.05 30.76
N HIS A 255 -25.86 -10.53 30.89
CA HIS A 255 -26.13 -11.97 30.90
C HIS A 255 -25.69 -12.64 29.58
N ASP A 256 -25.89 -11.95 28.46
CA ASP A 256 -25.51 -12.44 27.13
C ASP A 256 -23.99 -12.57 26.98
N THR A 257 -23.21 -11.68 27.60
CA THR A 257 -21.74 -11.78 27.56
C THR A 257 -21.24 -12.99 28.36
N ILE A 258 -21.89 -13.34 29.47
CA ILE A 258 -21.58 -14.57 30.22
C ILE A 258 -21.87 -15.80 29.36
N GLN A 259 -23.00 -15.82 28.65
CA GLN A 259 -23.32 -16.93 27.74
C GLN A 259 -22.34 -17.03 26.58
N GLN A 260 -21.96 -15.89 25.97
CA GLN A 260 -20.95 -15.85 24.92
C GLN A 260 -19.59 -16.36 25.42
N LEU A 261 -19.13 -15.91 26.59
CA LEU A 261 -17.88 -16.39 27.18
C LEU A 261 -17.94 -17.89 27.49
N ARG A 262 -19.06 -18.38 28.03
CA ARG A 262 -19.28 -19.82 28.26
C ARG A 262 -19.22 -20.62 26.97
N ASN A 263 -19.79 -20.12 25.87
CA ASN A 263 -19.75 -20.76 24.56
C ASN A 263 -18.37 -20.65 23.89
N ARG A 264 -17.61 -19.58 24.18
CA ARG A 264 -16.26 -19.37 23.65
C ARG A 264 -15.22 -20.27 24.30
N ILE A 265 -15.38 -20.66 25.58
CA ILE A 265 -14.46 -21.58 26.28
C ILE A 265 -14.25 -22.91 25.52
N PRO A 266 -15.29 -23.66 25.11
CA PRO A 266 -15.08 -24.90 24.36
C PRO A 266 -14.48 -24.65 22.97
N GLU A 267 -14.78 -23.53 22.31
CA GLU A 267 -14.14 -23.16 21.04
C GLU A 267 -12.63 -22.94 21.20
N LEU A 268 -12.22 -22.16 22.20
CA LEU A 268 -10.80 -21.92 22.51
C LEU A 268 -10.07 -23.22 22.86
N ARG A 269 -10.72 -24.15 23.55
CA ARG A 269 -10.15 -25.49 23.81
C ARG A 269 -9.92 -26.28 22.51
N ARG A 270 -10.86 -26.22 21.55
CA ARG A 270 -10.70 -26.84 20.23
C ARG A 270 -9.57 -26.16 19.44
N GLU A 271 -9.54 -24.83 19.41
CA GLU A 271 -8.49 -24.05 18.75
C GLU A 271 -7.11 -24.34 19.33
N MET A 272 -6.98 -24.38 20.66
CA MET A 272 -5.73 -24.74 21.34
C MET A 272 -5.27 -26.15 20.95
N THR A 273 -6.19 -27.12 20.87
CA THR A 273 -5.87 -28.49 20.49
C THR A 273 -5.40 -28.56 19.03
N LEU A 274 -6.07 -27.82 18.13
CA LEU A 274 -5.69 -27.71 16.73
C LEU A 274 -4.31 -27.06 16.56
N GLN A 275 -4.04 -25.96 17.27
CA GLN A 275 -2.75 -25.28 17.24
C GLN A 275 -1.62 -26.19 17.78
N LYS A 276 -1.87 -26.95 18.85
CA LYS A 276 -0.91 -27.95 19.36
C LYS A 276 -0.61 -29.02 18.31
N ARG A 277 -1.62 -29.53 17.60
CA ARG A 277 -1.44 -30.51 16.52
C ARG A 277 -0.59 -29.95 15.38
N LYS A 278 -0.89 -28.73 14.91
CA LYS A 278 -0.09 -28.03 13.89
C LYS A 278 1.35 -27.82 14.35
N GLY A 279 1.56 -27.38 15.59
CA GLY A 279 2.89 -27.21 16.16
C GLY A 279 3.69 -28.53 16.21
N GLN A 280 3.03 -29.66 16.52
CA GLN A 280 3.67 -30.97 16.46
C GLN A 280 4.03 -31.38 15.03
N GLU A 281 3.16 -31.10 14.06
CA GLU A 281 3.40 -31.40 12.64
C GLU A 281 4.58 -30.60 12.07
N ILE A 282 4.65 -29.30 12.37
CA ILE A 282 5.79 -28.44 12.00
C ILE A 282 7.09 -28.97 12.63
N LYS A 283 7.07 -29.39 13.90
CA LYS A 283 8.26 -29.97 14.54
C LYS A 283 8.73 -31.26 13.84
N LYS A 284 7.79 -32.12 13.43
CA LYS A 284 8.10 -33.33 12.65
C LYS A 284 8.70 -32.99 11.29
N GLN A 285 8.11 -32.04 10.56
CA GLN A 285 8.61 -31.57 9.27
C GLN A 285 10.00 -30.97 9.40
N HIS A 286 10.23 -30.12 10.40
CA HIS A 286 11.54 -29.53 10.67
C HIS A 286 12.60 -30.60 10.94
N PHE A 287 12.28 -31.62 11.75
CA PHE A 287 13.19 -32.73 11.99
C PHE A 287 13.50 -33.53 10.71
N GLN A 288 12.49 -33.82 9.89
CA GLN A 288 12.67 -34.49 8.60
C GLN A 288 13.58 -33.69 7.66
N LEU A 289 13.30 -32.40 7.47
CA LEU A 289 14.10 -31.50 6.64
C LEU A 289 15.55 -31.38 7.13
N GLN A 290 15.78 -31.35 8.44
CA GLN A 290 17.15 -31.37 8.98
C GLN A 290 17.87 -32.69 8.66
N GLN A 291 17.20 -33.83 8.78
CA GLN A 291 17.78 -35.13 8.43
C GLN A 291 18.09 -35.21 6.92
N GLU A 292 17.18 -34.73 6.08
CA GLU A 292 17.37 -34.66 4.62
C GLU A 292 18.53 -33.74 4.25
N LYS A 293 18.60 -32.54 4.84
CA LYS A 293 19.74 -31.63 4.67
C LYS A 293 21.06 -32.33 4.98
N HIS A 294 21.13 -33.08 6.07
CA HIS A 294 22.36 -33.81 6.43
C HIS A 294 22.71 -34.89 5.40
N LYS A 295 21.72 -35.67 4.93
CA LYS A 295 21.92 -36.67 3.85
C LYS A 295 22.39 -36.02 2.55
N PHE A 296 21.83 -34.86 2.18
CA PHE A 296 22.26 -34.12 0.99
C PHE A 296 23.67 -33.57 1.12
N LEU A 297 24.08 -33.07 2.29
CA LEU A 297 25.44 -32.63 2.54
C LEU A 297 26.45 -33.77 2.42
N LEU A 298 26.16 -34.94 3.00
CA LEU A 298 27.00 -36.13 2.84
C LEU A 298 27.11 -36.57 1.37
N ARG A 299 25.98 -36.57 0.64
CA ARG A 299 25.99 -36.88 -0.79
C ARG A 299 26.79 -35.86 -1.61
N LEU A 300 26.68 -34.57 -1.27
CA LEU A 300 27.43 -33.51 -1.92
C LEU A 300 28.94 -33.70 -1.71
N GLU A 301 29.37 -34.07 -0.51
CA GLU A 301 30.78 -34.34 -0.21
C GLU A 301 31.30 -35.55 -1.01
N VAL A 302 30.53 -36.64 -1.10
CA VAL A 302 30.88 -37.81 -1.92
C VAL A 302 30.99 -37.42 -3.40
N MET A 303 30.05 -36.62 -3.91
CA MET A 303 30.06 -36.17 -5.30
C MET A 303 31.21 -35.21 -5.58
N LYS A 304 31.56 -34.32 -4.64
CA LYS A 304 32.74 -33.45 -4.73
C LYS A 304 34.02 -34.28 -4.83
N LYS A 305 34.23 -35.22 -3.90
CA LYS A 305 35.41 -36.12 -3.94
C LYS A 305 35.48 -36.92 -5.24
N ARG A 306 34.33 -37.40 -5.74
CA ARG A 306 34.27 -38.10 -7.04
C ARG A 306 34.66 -37.17 -8.19
N CYS A 307 34.18 -35.94 -8.19
CA CYS A 307 34.54 -34.93 -9.18
C CYS A 307 36.04 -34.65 -9.16
N ASP A 308 36.60 -34.38 -7.97
CA ASP A 308 38.04 -34.12 -7.79
C ASP A 308 38.89 -35.30 -8.29
N THR A 309 38.50 -36.55 -7.97
CA THR A 309 39.22 -37.74 -8.47
C THR A 309 39.15 -37.89 -9.99
N GLU A 310 38.02 -37.57 -10.62
CA GLU A 310 37.90 -37.63 -12.07
C GLU A 310 38.66 -36.49 -12.75
N MET A 311 38.69 -35.29 -12.15
CA MET A 311 39.50 -34.17 -12.65
C MET A 311 41.00 -34.46 -12.55
N LEU A 312 41.46 -35.00 -11.42
CA LEU A 312 42.85 -35.44 -11.26
C LEU A 312 43.24 -36.51 -12.29
N LYS A 313 42.37 -37.49 -12.55
CA LYS A 313 42.64 -38.52 -13.56
C LYS A 313 42.74 -37.96 -14.98
N LYS A 314 41.90 -36.99 -15.33
CA LYS A 314 41.81 -36.47 -16.70
C LYS A 314 42.78 -35.33 -16.99
N PHE A 315 43.01 -34.45 -16.02
CA PHE A 315 43.73 -33.18 -16.21
C PHE A 315 44.96 -33.05 -15.31
N GLY A 316 45.22 -34.01 -14.41
CA GLY A 316 46.40 -33.99 -13.52
C GLY A 316 46.35 -32.95 -12.40
N ALA A 317 45.34 -32.07 -12.39
CA ALA A 317 45.10 -31.05 -11.38
C ALA A 317 43.60 -30.92 -11.08
N VAL A 318 43.26 -30.46 -9.88
CA VAL A 318 41.89 -30.07 -9.51
C VAL A 318 41.71 -28.60 -9.89
N THR A 319 41.14 -28.35 -11.07
CA THR A 319 40.87 -27.00 -11.59
C THR A 319 39.36 -26.75 -11.60
N ALA A 320 38.90 -25.52 -11.42
CA ALA A 320 37.46 -25.24 -11.46
C ALA A 320 36.90 -25.57 -12.85
N ILE A 321 35.68 -26.14 -12.91
CA ILE A 321 35.07 -26.57 -14.18
C ILE A 321 34.82 -25.36 -15.08
N GLU A 322 34.53 -24.21 -14.47
CA GLU A 322 34.35 -22.92 -15.13
C GLU A 322 35.63 -22.48 -15.86
N ASP A 323 36.81 -22.82 -15.35
CA ASP A 323 38.08 -22.49 -16.00
C ASP A 323 38.38 -23.45 -17.16
N LEU A 324 37.91 -24.70 -17.09
CA LEU A 324 38.05 -25.69 -18.16
C LEU A 324 37.13 -25.41 -19.36
N GLU A 325 35.94 -24.86 -19.12
CA GLU A 325 34.98 -24.47 -20.17
C GLU A 325 35.59 -23.43 -21.13
N ASN A 326 36.58 -22.67 -20.68
CA ASN A 326 37.28 -21.67 -21.49
C ASN A 326 38.44 -22.24 -22.33
N PHE A 327 38.90 -23.48 -22.09
CA PHE A 327 40.14 -24.00 -22.69
C PHE A 327 39.96 -24.94 -23.89
N THR A 328 38.78 -25.52 -24.11
CA THR A 328 38.57 -26.43 -25.24
C THR A 328 37.35 -26.02 -26.04
N ILE A 329 37.58 -25.17 -27.04
CA ILE A 329 36.64 -25.03 -28.14
C ILE A 329 36.90 -26.18 -29.12
N ASP A 330 36.36 -27.36 -28.77
CA ASP A 330 36.24 -28.48 -29.69
C ASP A 330 35.30 -28.05 -30.84
N PRO A 331 35.64 -28.26 -32.13
CA PRO A 331 34.76 -27.97 -33.25
C PRO A 331 33.33 -28.55 -33.09
N ASP A 332 33.19 -29.70 -32.43
CA ASP A 332 31.87 -30.30 -32.13
C ASP A 332 31.08 -29.50 -31.07
N ILE A 333 31.77 -28.91 -30.08
CA ILE A 333 31.16 -28.00 -29.09
C ILE A 333 30.72 -26.70 -29.77
N LYS A 334 31.47 -26.20 -30.76
CA LYS A 334 31.06 -25.05 -31.57
C LYS A 334 29.81 -25.33 -32.40
N VAL A 335 29.69 -26.54 -32.95
CA VAL A 335 28.48 -26.96 -33.67
C VAL A 335 27.29 -27.08 -32.70
N LEU A 336 27.49 -27.71 -31.54
CA LEU A 336 26.48 -27.81 -30.49
C LEU A 336 26.06 -26.44 -29.92
N GLN A 337 26.98 -25.49 -29.75
CA GLN A 337 26.68 -24.11 -29.35
C GLN A 337 25.81 -23.41 -30.41
N LYS A 338 26.08 -23.65 -31.69
CA LYS A 338 25.31 -23.07 -32.79
C LYS A 338 23.92 -23.69 -32.92
N ASP A 339 23.79 -24.99 -32.61
CA ASP A 339 22.51 -25.68 -32.55
C ASP A 339 21.71 -25.26 -31.31
N LEU A 340 22.39 -25.03 -30.17
CA LEU A 340 21.79 -24.47 -28.96
C LEU A 340 21.30 -23.03 -29.20
N GLU A 341 22.10 -22.19 -29.87
CA GLU A 341 21.72 -20.82 -30.23
C GLU A 341 20.46 -20.80 -31.12
N LYS A 342 20.35 -21.74 -32.07
CA LYS A 342 19.13 -21.91 -32.87
C LYS A 342 17.92 -22.35 -32.03
N GLU A 343 18.09 -23.33 -31.16
CA GLU A 343 17.01 -23.77 -30.26
C GLU A 343 16.60 -22.65 -29.29
N GLU A 344 17.53 -21.85 -28.80
CA GLU A 344 17.26 -20.69 -27.95
C GLU A 344 16.53 -19.58 -28.70
N ASP A 345 16.87 -19.33 -29.97
CA ASP A 345 16.16 -18.39 -30.83
C ASP A 345 14.72 -18.87 -31.13
N GLU A 346 14.54 -20.15 -31.42
CA GLU A 346 13.21 -20.76 -31.66
C GLU A 346 12.35 -20.72 -30.39
N HIS A 347 12.91 -21.12 -29.24
CA HIS A 347 12.24 -21.03 -27.95
C HIS A 347 11.97 -19.57 -27.56
N GLY A 348 12.88 -18.65 -27.85
CA GLY A 348 12.72 -17.21 -27.63
C GLY A 348 11.55 -16.65 -28.46
N ALA A 349 11.46 -17.01 -29.73
CA ALA A 349 10.36 -16.65 -30.60
C ALA A 349 9.01 -17.19 -30.10
N ASP A 350 8.99 -18.43 -29.62
CA ASP A 350 7.79 -19.04 -29.05
C ASP A 350 7.40 -18.43 -27.70
N MET A 351 8.36 -18.07 -26.86
CA MET A 351 8.13 -17.31 -25.63
C MET A 351 7.55 -15.92 -25.90
N VAL A 352 8.01 -15.22 -26.93
CA VAL A 352 7.43 -13.93 -27.36
C VAL A 352 5.99 -14.12 -27.84
N LYS A 353 5.71 -15.16 -28.65
CA LYS A 353 4.34 -15.50 -29.06
C LYS A 353 3.46 -15.80 -27.85
N LEU A 354 3.91 -16.64 -26.93
CA LEU A 354 3.16 -17.03 -25.74
C LEU A 354 2.88 -15.82 -24.83
N THR A 355 3.87 -14.95 -24.66
CA THR A 355 3.75 -13.69 -23.91
C THR A 355 2.74 -12.74 -24.57
N SER A 356 2.74 -12.65 -25.90
CA SER A 356 1.77 -11.82 -26.65
C SER A 356 0.33 -12.34 -26.51
N LEU A 357 0.14 -13.67 -26.54
CA LEU A 357 -1.16 -14.31 -26.32
C LEU A 357 -1.63 -14.12 -24.89
N HIS A 358 -0.74 -14.29 -23.91
CA HIS A 358 -1.03 -14.07 -22.51
C HIS A 358 -1.44 -12.62 -22.22
N ARG A 359 -0.69 -11.65 -22.78
CA ARG A 359 -1.02 -10.22 -22.69
C ARG A 359 -2.39 -9.92 -23.31
N ARG A 360 -2.73 -10.54 -24.44
CA ARG A 360 -4.04 -10.41 -25.08
C ARG A 360 -5.17 -10.98 -24.22
N ALA A 361 -4.97 -12.17 -23.64
CA ALA A 361 -5.94 -12.81 -22.75
C ALA A 361 -6.17 -11.98 -21.47
N ILE A 362 -5.11 -11.42 -20.88
CA ILE A 362 -5.24 -10.49 -19.76
C ILE A 362 -6.03 -9.24 -20.17
N GLY A 363 -5.72 -8.64 -21.34
CA GLY A 363 -6.45 -7.49 -21.85
C GLY A 363 -7.96 -7.76 -21.98
N GLN A 364 -8.33 -8.88 -22.61
CA GLN A 364 -9.73 -9.29 -22.74
C GLN A 364 -10.42 -9.46 -21.38
N ARG A 365 -9.74 -10.10 -20.41
CA ARG A 365 -10.28 -10.29 -19.07
C ARG A 365 -10.46 -8.96 -18.32
N VAL A 366 -9.54 -8.01 -18.48
CA VAL A 366 -9.65 -6.67 -17.90
C VAL A 366 -10.83 -5.91 -18.52
N ASP A 367 -11.01 -5.97 -19.84
CA ASP A 367 -12.14 -5.34 -20.53
C ASP A 367 -13.50 -5.91 -20.08
N GLU A 368 -13.58 -7.23 -19.90
CA GLU A 368 -14.78 -7.88 -19.34
C GLU A 368 -15.05 -7.44 -17.90
N MET A 369 -14.00 -7.33 -17.08
CA MET A 369 -14.12 -6.90 -15.70
C MET A 369 -14.56 -5.42 -15.60
N ASN A 370 -14.07 -4.56 -16.49
CA ASN A 370 -14.49 -3.17 -16.59
C ASN A 370 -15.97 -3.07 -17.00
N LYS A 371 -16.41 -3.82 -18.02
CA LYS A 371 -17.84 -3.89 -18.40
C LYS A 371 -18.73 -4.40 -17.27
N GLN A 372 -18.25 -5.36 -16.48
CA GLN A 372 -18.97 -5.83 -15.29
C GLN A 372 -19.04 -4.76 -14.20
N ALA A 373 -17.94 -4.02 -13.96
CA ALA A 373 -17.90 -2.92 -13.02
C ALA A 373 -18.87 -1.80 -13.40
N GLU A 374 -18.93 -1.41 -14.68
CA GLU A 374 -19.90 -0.43 -15.20
C GLU A 374 -21.35 -0.86 -14.94
N ARG A 375 -21.68 -2.14 -15.21
CA ARG A 375 -23.01 -2.69 -14.91
C ARG A 375 -23.32 -2.67 -13.42
N MET A 376 -22.33 -2.93 -12.57
CA MET A 376 -22.47 -2.89 -11.11
C MET A 376 -22.70 -1.46 -10.62
N TYR A 377 -21.96 -0.48 -11.12
CA TYR A 377 -22.17 0.94 -10.80
C TYR A 377 -23.56 1.42 -11.25
N GLY A 378 -23.99 1.09 -12.47
CA GLY A 378 -25.35 1.41 -12.94
C GLY A 378 -26.44 0.74 -12.09
N LYS A 379 -26.22 -0.50 -11.65
CA LYS A 379 -27.15 -1.17 -10.73
C LYS A 379 -27.19 -0.50 -9.34
N ALA A 380 -26.05 -0.07 -8.83
CA ALA A 380 -25.96 0.64 -7.55
C ALA A 380 -26.70 1.99 -7.61
N GLU A 381 -26.54 2.73 -8.71
CA GLU A 381 -27.25 3.99 -8.96
C GLU A 381 -28.77 3.77 -9.03
N MET A 382 -29.23 2.76 -9.76
CA MET A 382 -30.67 2.42 -9.79
C MET A 382 -31.19 2.00 -8.41
N LEU A 383 -30.41 1.25 -7.62
CA LEU A 383 -30.76 0.90 -6.24
C LEU A 383 -30.86 2.12 -5.34
N GLN A 384 -29.96 3.10 -5.52
CA GLN A 384 -30.03 4.37 -4.80
C GLN A 384 -31.30 5.13 -5.16
N GLN A 385 -31.63 5.26 -6.44
CA GLN A 385 -32.87 5.91 -6.90
C GLN A 385 -34.11 5.20 -6.36
N VAL A 386 -34.15 3.87 -6.37
CA VAL A 386 -35.25 3.10 -5.78
C VAL A 386 -35.37 3.34 -4.28
N ASN A 387 -34.25 3.40 -3.55
CA ASN A 387 -34.26 3.70 -2.12
C ASN A 387 -34.71 5.13 -1.83
N GLU A 388 -34.32 6.10 -2.64
CA GLU A 388 -34.78 7.50 -2.55
C GLU A 388 -36.28 7.60 -2.82
N MET A 389 -36.76 7.01 -3.93
CA MET A 389 -38.20 6.94 -4.22
C MET A 389 -38.98 6.21 -3.11
N THR A 390 -38.42 5.16 -2.51
CA THR A 390 -39.06 4.45 -1.39
C THR A 390 -39.13 5.34 -0.15
N LYS A 391 -38.07 6.11 0.15
CA LYS A 391 -38.08 7.08 1.25
C LYS A 391 -39.09 8.20 1.01
N GLU A 392 -39.14 8.74 -0.21
CA GLU A 392 -40.12 9.76 -0.62
C GLU A 392 -41.54 9.22 -0.53
N MET A 393 -41.76 7.98 -0.99
CA MET A 393 -43.05 7.29 -0.86
C MET A 393 -43.42 7.08 0.61
N ASP A 394 -42.49 6.64 1.46
CA ASP A 394 -42.73 6.49 2.90
C ASP A 394 -43.00 7.83 3.60
N GLU A 395 -42.32 8.91 3.19
CA GLU A 395 -42.62 10.28 3.67
C GLU A 395 -43.98 10.76 3.19
N GLN A 396 -44.34 10.50 1.94
CA GLN A 396 -45.68 10.78 1.42
C GLN A 396 -46.74 9.92 2.11
N MET A 397 -46.46 8.66 2.46
CA MET A 397 -47.36 7.81 3.24
C MET A 397 -47.48 8.28 4.70
N ARG A 398 -46.41 8.84 5.28
CA ARG A 398 -46.45 9.49 6.60
C ARG A 398 -47.23 10.82 6.58
N ASN A 399 -47.17 11.54 5.46
CA ASN A 399 -47.80 12.84 5.26
C ASN A 399 -49.17 12.76 4.57
N LEU A 400 -49.56 11.59 4.06
CA LEU A 400 -50.91 11.33 3.60
C LEU A 400 -51.78 11.59 4.82
N PRO A 401 -52.76 12.51 4.73
CA PRO A 401 -53.82 12.54 5.71
C PRO A 401 -54.32 11.11 5.78
N THR A 402 -54.22 10.47 6.95
CA THR A 402 -55.02 9.28 7.21
C THR A 402 -56.43 9.74 6.90
N GLU A 403 -56.99 9.33 5.76
CA GLU A 403 -58.33 9.74 5.36
C GLU A 403 -59.24 9.45 6.54
N TYR A 404 -59.59 10.54 7.22
CA TYR A 404 -60.64 10.67 8.19
C TYR A 404 -60.99 9.35 8.92
N GLU A 405 -60.31 9.06 10.03
CA GLU A 405 -61.08 8.61 11.20
C GLU A 405 -61.99 9.78 11.61
N ASP A 406 -63.02 10.03 10.81
CA ASP A 406 -64.00 11.07 11.06
C ASP A 406 -64.68 10.65 12.38
N LEU A 407 -64.30 11.31 13.47
CA LEU A 407 -65.02 11.14 14.75
C LEU A 407 -66.53 11.38 14.54
N THR A 408 -66.87 12.16 13.52
CA THR A 408 -68.21 12.40 12.98
C THR A 408 -68.84 11.10 12.43
N THR A 409 -68.21 10.40 11.48
CA THR A 409 -68.73 9.11 10.96
C THR A 409 -68.77 8.02 12.02
N ARG A 410 -67.80 7.95 12.95
CA ARG A 410 -67.85 7.00 14.08
C ARG A 410 -69.00 7.30 15.05
N LYS A 411 -69.30 8.57 15.31
CA LYS A 411 -70.46 8.98 16.13
C LYS A 411 -71.76 8.70 15.39
N GLU A 412 -71.82 8.95 14.10
CA GLU A 412 -72.97 8.67 13.24
C GLU A 412 -73.24 7.16 13.14
N ILE A 413 -72.23 6.34 12.89
CA ILE A 413 -72.35 4.88 12.87
C ILE A 413 -72.80 4.34 14.23
N LYS A 414 -72.31 4.90 15.35
CA LYS A 414 -72.79 4.54 16.70
C LYS A 414 -74.24 4.97 16.91
N PHE A 415 -74.63 6.14 16.41
CA PHE A 415 -76.01 6.64 16.48
C PHE A 415 -76.95 5.79 15.64
N LEU A 416 -76.63 5.52 14.37
CA LEU A 416 -77.40 4.64 13.49
C LEU A 416 -77.48 3.21 14.07
N SER A 417 -76.40 2.67 14.64
CA SER A 417 -76.44 1.35 15.31
C SER A 417 -77.37 1.33 16.53
N LYS A 418 -77.50 2.46 17.25
CA LYS A 418 -78.46 2.59 18.34
C LYS A 418 -79.89 2.62 17.80
N VAL A 419 -80.14 3.41 16.75
CA VAL A 419 -81.44 3.50 16.08
C VAL A 419 -81.89 2.13 15.55
N VAL A 420 -81.01 1.38 14.88
CA VAL A 420 -81.31 0.03 14.38
C VAL A 420 -81.66 -0.92 15.53
N ARG A 421 -80.94 -0.86 16.65
CA ARG A 421 -81.27 -1.67 17.84
C ARG A 421 -82.62 -1.33 18.43
N ASP A 422 -82.95 -0.04 18.51
CA ASP A 422 -84.24 0.42 19.04
C ASP A 422 -85.38 0.06 18.09
N GLN A 423 -85.19 0.21 16.77
CA GLN A 423 -86.12 -0.26 15.74
C GLN A 423 -86.32 -1.77 15.79
N GLN A 424 -85.26 -2.56 15.96
CA GLN A 424 -85.38 -4.01 16.12
C GLN A 424 -86.17 -4.39 17.37
N ARG A 425 -85.99 -3.63 18.46
CA ARG A 425 -86.76 -3.80 19.69
C ARG A 425 -88.25 -3.51 19.45
N ILE A 426 -88.56 -2.41 18.76
CA ILE A 426 -89.93 -2.04 18.38
C ILE A 426 -90.54 -3.11 17.45
N ILE A 427 -89.81 -3.57 16.43
CA ILE A 427 -90.25 -4.63 15.52
C ILE A 427 -90.55 -5.91 16.30
N ASN A 428 -89.71 -6.28 17.27
CA ASN A 428 -89.97 -7.46 18.10
C ASN A 428 -91.21 -7.26 18.98
N THR A 429 -91.41 -6.09 19.57
CA THR A 429 -92.63 -5.76 20.33
C THR A 429 -93.87 -5.81 19.44
N LEU A 430 -93.82 -5.21 18.26
CA LEU A 430 -94.91 -5.26 17.28
C LEU A 430 -95.14 -6.67 16.76
N LYS A 431 -94.10 -7.48 16.55
CA LYS A 431 -94.25 -8.90 16.21
C LYS A 431 -94.92 -9.67 17.34
N MET A 432 -94.59 -9.39 18.60
CA MET A 432 -95.27 -10.00 19.74
C MET A 432 -96.72 -9.54 19.83
N GLU A 433 -97.01 -8.27 19.55
CA GLU A 433 -98.36 -7.72 19.52
C GLU A 433 -99.18 -8.30 18.36
N ILE A 434 -98.62 -8.38 17.16
CA ILE A 434 -99.19 -9.09 16.02
C ILE A 434 -99.45 -10.53 16.40
N THR A 435 -98.47 -11.26 16.95
CA THR A 435 -98.66 -12.66 17.39
C THR A 435 -99.79 -12.76 18.41
N LYS A 436 -99.90 -11.81 19.35
CA LYS A 436 -100.99 -11.74 20.33
C LYS A 436 -102.34 -11.48 19.66
N MET A 437 -102.39 -10.60 18.66
CA MET A 437 -103.58 -10.29 17.85
C MET A 437 -103.95 -11.42 16.89
N THR A 438 -102.99 -12.16 16.33
CA THR A 438 -103.20 -13.35 15.49
C THR A 438 -103.59 -14.56 16.34
N SER A 439 -103.15 -14.62 17.60
CA SER A 439 -103.58 -15.64 18.57
C SER A 439 -104.97 -15.39 19.17
N ARG A 440 -105.52 -14.17 19.03
CA ARG A 440 -106.95 -13.93 19.23
C ARG A 440 -107.69 -14.61 18.09
N ARG A 441 -108.19 -15.80 18.38
CA ARG A 441 -109.00 -16.60 17.47
C ARG A 441 -110.11 -15.76 16.85
N VAL A 442 -110.14 -15.76 15.52
CA VAL A 442 -111.35 -15.57 14.73
C VAL A 442 -112.40 -16.52 15.31
N THR A 443 -113.39 -15.98 16.01
CA THR A 443 -114.61 -16.70 16.36
C THR A 443 -115.30 -17.09 15.05
N PRO A 444 -115.45 -18.39 14.73
CA PRO A 444 -116.16 -18.80 13.54
C PRO A 444 -117.64 -18.43 13.68
N LEU A 445 -118.21 -17.82 12.65
CA LEU A 445 -119.64 -17.62 12.49
C LEU A 445 -120.36 -18.99 12.64
N PRO A 446 -121.42 -19.08 13.46
CA PRO A 446 -122.17 -20.32 13.60
C PRO A 446 -122.96 -20.67 12.32
N PRO A 447 -123.25 -21.97 12.09
CA PRO A 447 -123.67 -22.50 10.79
C PRO A 447 -125.15 -22.24 10.50
N ILE A 448 -125.48 -22.08 9.22
CA ILE A 448 -126.84 -21.98 8.69
C ILE A 448 -127.54 -23.34 8.84
N LEU A 449 -128.69 -23.38 9.52
CA LEU A 449 -129.62 -24.51 9.54
C LEU A 449 -130.86 -24.19 8.66
N PRO A 450 -131.39 -25.13 7.84
CA PRO A 450 -132.53 -24.91 6.93
C PRO A 450 -133.90 -24.97 7.63
N PRO A 451 -135.01 -24.65 6.92
CA PRO A 451 -136.24 -24.12 7.51
C PRO A 451 -137.18 -25.20 8.06
N ILE A 452 -137.93 -24.85 9.12
CA ILE A 452 -139.12 -25.58 9.55
C ILE A 452 -140.31 -24.61 9.60
N THR A 453 -141.29 -24.90 8.76
CA THR A 453 -142.66 -24.43 8.79
C THR A 453 -143.45 -25.12 9.91
N ARG A 454 -144.24 -24.39 10.70
CA ARG A 454 -145.72 -24.51 10.75
C ARG A 454 -146.35 -23.77 11.94
N ALA A 455 -147.37 -22.97 11.59
CA ALA A 455 -148.71 -22.91 12.17
C ALA A 455 -148.86 -22.72 13.69
N GLN A 456 -149.32 -21.53 14.08
CA GLN A 456 -150.73 -21.29 14.43
C GLN A 456 -151.15 -19.89 13.99
#